data_AF-A0A7X8PTK3-F1
#
_entry.id   AF-A0A7X8PTK3-F1
#
_cell.length_a   1.000
_cell.length_b   1.000
_cell.length_c   1.000
_cell.angle_alpha   90.00
_cell.angle_beta   90.00
_cell.angle_gamma   90.00
#
_symmetry.space_group_name_H-M   'P 1'
#
loop_
_entity.id
_entity.type
_entity.pdbx_description
1 polymer ?
#
loop_
_entity_poly.entity_id
_entity_poly.type
_entity_poly.pdbx_seq_one_letter_code
_entity_poly.pdbx_strand_id
1 'polypeptide(L)'
;MSILTKQPDAKVVPLSQKEKLRCIGLDMGITHFLVRSDGQRIENPRYCQKNLRRLRRLQRDLARKKRDSANYRKQQIKIARFHESLVNRRNAFLHRESSKIVQENDLIVVEKLGIRDLLGDRRLSLQISDASWHRFLEMLAYKSQWYGKRMIQIDRYAPTTRTCCRCRYLTAKLPLHTREWRCPQCDTSHDRDINAAIN
;
A
#
# COMPACT_ATOMS: atom_id res chain seq x y z
N MET A 1 -43.97 15.14 -11.76
CA MET A 1 -43.13 16.05 -12.59
C MET A 1 -41.68 15.71 -12.32
N SER A 2 -41.00 15.09 -13.30
CA SER A 2 -39.57 14.78 -13.22
C SER A 2 -38.79 16.03 -13.65
N ILE A 3 -38.07 16.66 -12.73
CA ILE A 3 -37.20 17.79 -13.06
C ILE A 3 -35.86 17.19 -13.51
N LEU A 4 -35.69 17.10 -14.83
CA LEU A 4 -34.40 16.90 -15.47
C LEU A 4 -33.55 18.15 -15.21
N THR A 5 -32.77 18.15 -14.14
CA THR A 5 -31.68 19.13 -14.00
C THR A 5 -30.60 18.77 -15.01
N LYS A 6 -30.54 19.52 -16.11
CA LYS A 6 -29.39 19.51 -17.02
C LYS A 6 -28.14 19.82 -16.17
N GLN A 7 -27.29 18.82 -15.95
CA GLN A 7 -25.95 19.09 -15.45
C GLN A 7 -25.27 20.00 -16.49
N PRO A 8 -24.75 21.17 -16.12
CA PRO A 8 -24.03 21.98 -17.08
C PRO A 8 -22.80 21.20 -17.53
N ASP A 9 -22.59 21.13 -18.85
CA ASP A 9 -21.39 20.55 -19.43
C ASP A 9 -20.19 21.22 -18.77
N ALA A 10 -19.46 20.45 -17.98
CA ALA A 10 -18.23 20.92 -17.34
C ALA A 10 -17.27 21.28 -18.47
N LYS A 11 -17.12 22.58 -18.74
CA LYS A 11 -16.11 23.10 -19.66
C LYS A 11 -14.76 22.59 -19.18
N VAL A 12 -14.21 21.60 -19.89
CA VAL A 12 -12.83 21.16 -19.71
C VAL A 12 -11.95 22.32 -20.18
N VAL A 13 -11.54 23.17 -19.25
CA VAL A 13 -10.56 24.21 -19.52
C VAL A 13 -9.24 23.50 -19.82
N PRO A 14 -8.61 23.72 -20.99
CA PRO A 14 -7.29 23.19 -21.25
C PRO A 14 -6.32 23.77 -20.21
N LEU A 15 -5.64 22.89 -19.46
CA LEU A 15 -4.60 23.31 -18.51
C LEU A 15 -3.60 24.20 -19.26
N SER A 16 -3.49 25.45 -18.83
CA SER A 16 -2.53 26.42 -19.37
C SER A 16 -1.12 25.81 -19.32
N GLN A 17 -0.33 26.10 -20.34
CA GLN A 17 0.98 25.50 -20.58
C GLN A 17 1.89 25.50 -19.32
N LYS A 18 2.22 24.28 -18.87
CA LYS A 18 3.35 23.86 -18.02
C LYS A 18 3.32 24.18 -16.52
N GLU A 19 2.28 23.75 -15.82
CA GLU A 19 2.55 23.15 -14.51
C GLU A 19 3.07 21.73 -14.73
N LYS A 20 4.29 21.46 -14.28
CA LYS A 20 4.91 20.14 -14.40
C LYS A 20 4.08 19.16 -13.56
N LEU A 21 3.32 18.29 -14.24
CA LEU A 21 2.51 17.26 -13.58
C LEU A 21 3.39 16.49 -12.60
N ARG A 22 2.96 16.43 -11.34
CA ARG A 22 3.67 15.67 -10.31
C ARG A 22 3.28 14.20 -10.44
N CYS A 23 4.24 13.39 -10.84
CA CYS A 23 4.08 11.96 -10.96
C CYS A 23 4.85 11.25 -9.84
N ILE A 24 4.24 10.24 -9.24
CA ILE A 24 4.91 9.36 -8.27
C ILE A 24 4.69 7.90 -8.63
N GLY A 25 5.78 7.12 -8.62
CA GLY A 25 5.73 5.67 -8.64
C GLY A 25 5.79 5.11 -7.23
N LEU A 26 4.96 4.10 -6.96
CA LEU A 26 4.87 3.43 -5.67
C LEU A 26 5.21 1.95 -5.81
N ASP A 27 6.28 1.53 -5.16
CA ASP A 27 6.62 0.13 -4.95
C ASP A 27 6.18 -0.29 -3.53
N MET A 28 5.35 -1.33 -3.43
CA MET A 28 4.79 -1.80 -2.16
C MET A 28 5.49 -3.10 -1.75
N GLY A 29 5.97 -3.17 -0.51
CA GLY A 29 6.79 -4.29 -0.06
C GLY A 29 6.51 -4.74 1.38
N ILE A 30 7.06 -5.89 1.77
CA ILE A 30 6.91 -6.42 3.13
C ILE A 30 7.81 -5.67 4.13
N THR A 31 9.02 -5.29 3.70
CA THR A 31 10.01 -4.60 4.55
C THR A 31 9.51 -3.22 4.94
N HIS A 32 9.25 -2.37 3.94
CA HIS A 32 8.64 -1.04 4.06
C HIS A 32 7.23 -1.10 3.48
N PHE A 33 6.26 -0.41 4.07
CA PHE A 33 4.89 -0.40 3.56
C PHE A 33 4.82 0.02 2.09
N LEU A 34 5.55 1.08 1.74
CA LEU A 34 5.80 1.48 0.36
C LEU A 34 7.11 2.27 0.23
N VAL A 35 7.68 2.26 -0.97
CA VAL A 35 8.83 3.06 -1.41
C VAL A 35 8.36 3.93 -2.58
N ARG A 36 8.69 5.22 -2.51
CA ARG A 36 8.32 6.23 -3.49
C ARG A 36 9.45 6.45 -4.48
N SER A 37 9.12 6.85 -5.71
CA SER A 37 10.09 7.21 -6.75
C SER A 37 10.97 8.42 -6.41
N ASP A 38 10.57 9.22 -5.41
CA ASP A 38 11.37 10.32 -4.84
C ASP A 38 12.37 9.86 -3.76
N GLY A 39 12.45 8.56 -3.50
CA GLY A 39 13.36 7.94 -2.53
C GLY A 39 12.79 7.84 -1.11
N GLN A 40 11.61 8.40 -0.83
CA GLN A 40 10.99 8.28 0.49
C GLN A 40 10.49 6.85 0.74
N ARG A 41 10.80 6.33 1.93
CA ARG A 41 10.32 5.04 2.42
C ARG A 41 9.31 5.24 3.54
N ILE A 42 8.17 4.56 3.43
CA ILE A 42 7.13 4.57 4.46
C ILE A 42 7.21 3.25 5.22
N GLU A 43 7.44 3.34 6.52
CA GLU A 43 7.50 2.17 7.40
C GLU A 43 6.15 1.46 7.52
N ASN A 44 6.19 0.14 7.64
CA ASN A 44 4.99 -0.63 7.97
C ASN A 44 4.77 -0.59 9.50
N PRO A 45 3.64 -0.03 9.99
CA PRO A 45 3.40 0.09 11.43
C PRO A 45 3.34 -1.26 12.16
N ARG A 46 2.99 -2.35 11.45
CA ARG A 46 2.92 -3.73 11.97
C ARG A 46 2.06 -3.83 13.23
N TYR A 47 0.87 -3.21 13.20
CA TYR A 47 -0.02 -3.09 14.36
C TYR A 47 -0.41 -4.45 14.93
N CYS A 48 -0.79 -5.42 14.09
CA CYS A 48 -1.14 -6.76 14.56
C CYS A 48 0.06 -7.48 15.15
N GLN A 49 1.21 -7.43 14.47
CA GLN A 49 2.43 -8.13 14.93
C GLN A 49 2.89 -7.63 16.31
N LYS A 50 2.93 -6.31 16.52
CA LYS A 50 3.29 -5.69 17.82
C LYS A 50 2.33 -6.06 18.94
N ASN A 51 1.10 -6.45 18.62
CA ASN A 51 0.02 -6.70 19.57
C ASN A 51 -0.30 -8.19 19.77
N LEU A 52 0.43 -9.11 19.13
CA LEU A 52 0.21 -10.56 19.21
C LEU A 52 0.22 -11.09 20.64
N ARG A 53 1.17 -10.64 21.48
CA ARG A 53 1.28 -11.11 22.88
C ARG A 53 0.01 -10.80 23.67
N ARG A 54 -0.52 -9.58 23.51
CA ARG A 54 -1.77 -9.14 24.14
C ARG A 54 -2.97 -9.91 23.60
N LEU A 55 -3.06 -10.09 22.28
CA LEU A 55 -4.13 -10.89 21.68
C LEU A 55 -4.15 -12.32 22.22
N ARG A 56 -2.98 -12.98 22.27
CA ARG A 56 -2.84 -14.34 22.84
C ARG A 56 -3.30 -14.41 24.28
N ARG A 57 -2.97 -13.41 25.11
CA ARG A 57 -3.44 -13.35 26.50
C ARG A 57 -4.97 -13.25 26.56
N LEU A 58 -5.57 -12.32 25.82
CA LEU A 58 -7.03 -12.15 25.79
C LEU A 58 -7.76 -13.43 25.36
N GLN A 59 -7.21 -14.14 24.37
CA GLN A 59 -7.75 -15.41 23.88
C GLN A 59 -7.61 -16.55 24.91
N ARG A 60 -6.46 -16.67 25.60
CA ARG A 60 -6.29 -17.63 26.70
C ARG A 60 -7.25 -17.36 27.86
N ASP A 61 -7.44 -16.09 28.21
CA ASP A 61 -8.38 -15.69 29.27
C ASP A 61 -9.83 -16.02 28.88
N LEU A 62 -10.17 -15.98 27.59
CA LEU A 62 -11.48 -16.44 27.09
C LEU A 62 -11.64 -17.95 27.22
N ALA A 63 -10.62 -18.72 26.81
CA ALA A 63 -10.64 -20.19 26.83
C ALA A 63 -10.83 -20.77 28.24
N ARG A 64 -10.39 -20.06 29.29
CA ARG A 64 -10.55 -20.46 30.70
C ARG A 64 -11.93 -20.15 31.27
N LYS A 65 -12.79 -19.39 30.58
CA LYS A 65 -14.09 -18.97 31.08
C LYS A 65 -15.19 -19.96 30.67
N LYS A 66 -16.13 -20.23 31.57
CA LYS A 66 -17.33 -21.03 31.27
C LYS A 66 -18.10 -20.40 30.11
N ARG A 67 -18.28 -21.17 29.04
CA ARG A 67 -19.04 -20.76 27.84
C ARG A 67 -20.42 -20.23 28.25
N ASP A 68 -20.88 -19.20 27.55
CA ASP A 68 -22.17 -18.52 27.75
C ASP A 68 -22.41 -17.85 29.12
N SER A 69 -21.41 -17.85 30.01
CA SER A 69 -21.47 -17.06 31.24
C SER A 69 -21.37 -15.55 30.95
N ALA A 70 -21.86 -14.71 31.87
CA ALA A 70 -21.71 -13.26 31.78
C ALA A 70 -20.22 -12.85 31.65
N ASN A 71 -19.31 -13.55 32.34
CA ASN A 71 -17.88 -13.29 32.28
C ASN A 71 -17.26 -13.68 30.92
N TYR A 72 -17.75 -14.74 30.29
CA TYR A 72 -17.36 -15.13 28.93
C TYR A 72 -17.77 -14.07 27.91
N ARG A 73 -19.02 -13.61 27.94
CA ARG A 73 -19.51 -12.53 27.07
C ARG A 73 -18.72 -11.23 27.24
N LYS A 74 -18.43 -10.83 28.48
CA LYS A 74 -17.56 -9.67 28.78
C LYS A 74 -16.18 -9.80 28.15
N GLN A 75 -15.60 -11.01 28.12
CA GLN A 75 -14.30 -11.24 27.51
C GLN A 75 -14.34 -11.23 25.98
N GLN A 76 -15.41 -11.76 25.37
CA GLN A 76 -15.61 -11.66 23.92
C GLN A 76 -15.67 -10.20 23.47
N ILE A 77 -16.41 -9.35 24.20
CA ILE A 77 -16.48 -7.91 23.91
C ILE A 77 -15.09 -7.26 24.02
N LYS A 78 -14.28 -7.63 25.02
CA LYS A 78 -12.90 -7.12 25.14
C LYS A 78 -12.04 -7.50 23.94
N ILE A 79 -12.15 -8.73 23.45
CA ILE A 79 -11.45 -9.19 22.24
C ILE A 79 -11.94 -8.42 21.01
N ALA A 80 -13.25 -8.26 20.84
CA ALA A 80 -13.84 -7.53 19.73
C ALA A 80 -13.37 -6.06 19.69
N ARG A 81 -13.44 -5.35 20.83
CA ARG A 81 -12.94 -3.97 20.97
C ARG A 81 -11.44 -3.87 20.69
N PHE A 82 -10.67 -4.89 21.05
CA PHE A 82 -9.25 -4.93 20.75
C PHE A 82 -8.98 -5.06 19.25
N HIS A 83 -9.69 -5.97 18.57
CA HIS A 83 -9.61 -6.10 17.10
C HIS A 83 -10.05 -4.82 16.39
N GLU A 84 -11.16 -4.22 16.82
CA GLU A 84 -11.66 -2.95 16.32
C GLU A 84 -10.60 -1.84 16.45
N SER A 85 -9.95 -1.73 17.61
CA SER A 85 -8.87 -0.76 17.83
C SER A 85 -7.70 -0.95 16.84
N LEU A 86 -7.30 -2.19 16.57
CA LEU A 86 -6.25 -2.49 15.59
C LEU A 86 -6.67 -2.13 14.17
N VAL A 87 -7.90 -2.47 13.78
CA VAL A 87 -8.47 -2.12 12.48
C VAL A 87 -8.54 -0.61 12.30
N ASN A 88 -8.99 0.12 13.33
CA ASN A 88 -9.10 1.58 13.29
C ASN A 88 -7.73 2.25 13.16
N ARG A 89 -6.71 1.78 13.90
CA ARG A 89 -5.33 2.30 13.77
C ARG A 89 -4.76 2.06 12.38
N ARG A 90 -4.96 0.86 11.84
CA ARG A 90 -4.56 0.52 10.47
C ARG A 90 -5.27 1.41 9.45
N ASN A 91 -6.59 1.55 9.55
CA ASN A 91 -7.36 2.40 8.64
C ASN A 91 -6.93 3.86 8.73
N ALA A 92 -6.69 4.39 9.93
CA ALA A 92 -6.19 5.75 10.11
C ALA A 92 -4.84 5.96 9.41
N PHE A 93 -3.91 5.01 9.56
CA PHE A 93 -2.65 5.01 8.83
C PHE A 93 -2.89 5.01 7.30
N LEU A 94 -3.67 4.06 6.79
CA LEU A 94 -3.95 3.95 5.35
C LEU A 94 -4.60 5.21 4.79
N HIS A 95 -5.58 5.78 5.50
CA HIS A 95 -6.25 7.01 5.09
C HIS A 95 -5.28 8.19 5.05
N ARG A 96 -4.43 8.34 6.07
CA ARG A 96 -3.45 9.43 6.11
C ARG A 96 -2.47 9.33 4.94
N GLU A 97 -1.85 8.18 4.74
CA GLU A 97 -0.84 8.02 3.67
C GLU A 97 -1.48 8.16 2.28
N SER A 98 -2.65 7.55 2.04
CA SER A 98 -3.32 7.67 0.74
C SER A 98 -3.81 9.08 0.45
N SER A 99 -4.34 9.80 1.46
CA SER A 99 -4.72 11.22 1.27
C SER A 99 -3.50 12.07 0.94
N LYS A 100 -2.40 11.88 1.68
CA LYS A 100 -1.15 12.61 1.46
C LYS A 100 -0.64 12.42 0.04
N ILE A 101 -0.53 11.17 -0.41
CA ILE A 101 -0.04 10.85 -1.77
C ILE A 101 -0.91 11.46 -2.86
N VAL A 102 -2.24 11.39 -2.73
CA VAL A 102 -3.18 11.94 -3.72
C VAL A 102 -3.17 13.47 -3.75
N GLN A 103 -2.97 14.12 -2.61
CA GLN A 103 -2.88 15.59 -2.56
C GLN A 103 -1.55 16.10 -3.14
N GLU A 104 -0.47 15.35 -2.96
CA GLU A 104 0.87 15.76 -3.42
C GLU A 104 1.11 15.55 -4.93
N ASN A 105 0.31 14.69 -5.59
CA ASN A 105 0.61 14.19 -6.94
C ASN A 105 -0.60 14.23 -7.88
N ASP A 106 -0.34 14.48 -9.16
CA ASP A 106 -1.34 14.48 -10.23
C ASP A 106 -1.52 13.09 -10.86
N LEU A 107 -0.42 12.33 -10.92
CA LEU A 107 -0.37 10.97 -11.45
C LEU A 107 0.30 10.05 -10.44
N ILE A 108 -0.38 8.95 -10.12
CA ILE A 108 0.11 7.90 -9.22
C ILE A 108 0.21 6.61 -10.00
N VAL A 109 1.41 6.05 -10.08
CA VAL A 109 1.67 4.76 -10.72
C VAL A 109 1.96 3.74 -9.64
N VAL A 110 1.27 2.60 -9.68
CA VAL A 110 1.43 1.54 -8.67
C VAL A 110 1.61 0.19 -9.34
N GLU A 111 2.56 -0.59 -8.87
CA GLU A 111 2.71 -1.97 -9.30
C GLU A 111 1.61 -2.86 -8.72
N LYS A 112 1.08 -3.77 -9.55
CA LYS A 112 0.16 -4.80 -9.07
C LYS A 112 0.92 -5.85 -8.27
N LEU A 113 0.80 -5.86 -6.94
CA LEU A 113 1.31 -6.98 -6.16
C LEU A 113 0.50 -8.26 -6.41
N GLY A 114 1.21 -9.37 -6.59
CA GLY A 114 0.66 -10.73 -6.47
C GLY A 114 0.31 -11.07 -5.02
N ILE A 115 -0.61 -10.35 -4.40
CA ILE A 115 -0.95 -10.51 -2.96
C ILE A 115 -1.35 -11.96 -2.65
N ARG A 116 -2.06 -12.64 -3.57
CA ARG A 116 -2.46 -14.05 -3.40
C ARG A 116 -1.25 -14.99 -3.31
N ASP A 117 -0.25 -14.77 -4.15
CA ASP A 117 0.97 -15.59 -4.18
C ASP A 117 1.77 -15.39 -2.89
N LEU A 118 1.80 -14.15 -2.39
CA LEU A 118 2.49 -13.80 -1.14
C LEU A 118 1.78 -14.38 0.10
N LEU A 119 0.44 -14.45 0.11
CA LEU A 119 -0.34 -15.02 1.20
C LEU A 119 -0.13 -16.54 1.37
N GLY A 120 0.36 -17.22 0.34
CA GLY A 120 0.70 -18.65 0.40
C GLY A 120 1.83 -18.97 1.39
N ASP A 121 2.72 -18.01 1.67
CA ASP A 121 3.75 -18.17 2.70
C ASP A 121 3.16 -17.92 4.10
N ARG A 122 3.00 -19.00 4.86
CA ARG A 122 2.51 -18.94 6.25
C ARG A 122 3.33 -18.00 7.13
N ARG A 123 4.63 -17.82 6.88
CA ARG A 123 5.52 -16.95 7.66
C ARG A 123 5.20 -15.47 7.43
N LEU A 124 4.77 -15.12 6.22
CA LEU A 124 4.52 -13.75 5.78
C LEU A 124 3.03 -13.38 5.83
N SER A 125 2.14 -14.37 5.87
CA SER A 125 0.68 -14.20 5.86
C SER A 125 0.17 -13.13 6.84
N LEU A 126 0.70 -13.10 8.07
CA LEU A 126 0.34 -12.09 9.06
C LEU A 126 0.80 -10.70 8.63
N GLN A 127 2.05 -10.55 8.18
CA GLN A 127 2.62 -9.26 7.80
C GLN A 127 1.89 -8.67 6.58
N ILE A 128 1.55 -9.53 5.62
CA ILE A 128 0.80 -9.15 4.42
C ILE A 128 -0.63 -8.73 4.78
N SER A 129 -1.31 -9.51 5.63
CA SER A 129 -2.66 -9.19 6.09
C SER A 129 -2.69 -7.89 6.92
N ASP A 130 -1.66 -7.65 7.73
CA ASP A 130 -1.51 -6.44 8.53
C ASP A 130 -1.26 -5.20 7.65
N ALA A 131 -0.51 -5.34 6.55
CA ALA A 131 -0.25 -4.26 5.60
C ALA A 131 -1.51 -3.80 4.86
N SER A 132 -2.41 -4.73 4.48
CA SER A 132 -3.70 -4.40 3.85
C SER A 132 -3.59 -3.56 2.56
N TRP A 133 -2.63 -3.88 1.68
CA TRP A 133 -2.40 -3.14 0.42
C TRP A 133 -3.62 -3.07 -0.50
N HIS A 134 -4.47 -4.09 -0.54
CA HIS A 134 -5.68 -4.04 -1.35
C HIS A 134 -6.58 -2.87 -0.95
N ARG A 135 -6.79 -2.70 0.36
CA ARG A 135 -7.55 -1.58 0.91
C ARG A 135 -6.86 -0.23 0.66
N PHE A 136 -5.53 -0.21 0.69
CA PHE A 136 -4.75 0.98 0.34
C PHE A 136 -4.95 1.39 -1.13
N LEU A 137 -4.91 0.42 -2.05
CA LEU A 137 -5.16 0.63 -3.48
C LEU A 137 -6.58 1.14 -3.73
N GLU A 138 -7.58 0.56 -3.06
CA GLU A 138 -8.97 1.06 -3.11
C GLU A 138 -9.02 2.53 -2.65
N MET A 139 -8.31 2.86 -1.56
CA MET A 139 -8.23 4.24 -1.06
C MET A 139 -7.57 5.21 -2.04
N LEU A 140 -6.46 4.81 -2.66
CA LEU A 140 -5.84 5.63 -3.70
C LEU A 140 -6.78 5.82 -4.88
N ALA A 141 -7.48 4.77 -5.32
CA ALA A 141 -8.38 4.82 -6.46
C ALA A 141 -9.55 5.79 -6.23
N TYR A 142 -10.32 5.61 -5.15
CA TYR A 142 -11.47 6.48 -4.92
C TYR A 142 -11.05 7.93 -4.60
N LYS A 143 -9.94 8.14 -3.89
CA LYS A 143 -9.46 9.51 -3.60
C LYS A 143 -8.93 10.19 -4.85
N SER A 144 -8.21 9.47 -5.71
CA SER A 144 -7.74 10.03 -6.98
C SER A 144 -8.93 10.52 -7.79
N GLN A 145 -10.01 9.73 -7.85
CA GLN A 145 -11.25 10.14 -8.50
C GLN A 145 -11.86 11.40 -7.85
N TRP A 146 -11.92 11.48 -6.52
CA TRP A 146 -12.46 12.65 -5.81
C TRP A 146 -11.72 13.95 -6.11
N TYR A 147 -10.39 13.88 -6.21
CA TYR A 147 -9.53 15.05 -6.45
C TYR A 147 -9.21 15.29 -7.93
N GLY A 148 -9.84 14.55 -8.85
CA GLY A 148 -9.56 14.65 -10.29
C GLY A 148 -8.13 14.25 -10.68
N LYS A 149 -7.47 13.42 -9.86
CA LYS A 149 -6.13 12.86 -10.12
C LYS A 149 -6.24 11.53 -10.85
N ARG A 150 -5.12 11.09 -11.44
CA ARG A 150 -5.05 9.81 -12.15
C ARG A 150 -4.24 8.79 -11.36
N MET A 151 -4.78 7.57 -11.27
CA MET A 151 -4.08 6.40 -10.77
C MET A 151 -3.96 5.36 -11.89
N ILE A 152 -2.76 4.84 -12.10
CA ILE A 152 -2.47 3.77 -13.07
C ILE A 152 -1.88 2.60 -12.31
N GLN A 153 -2.45 1.42 -12.53
CA GLN A 153 -1.89 0.18 -12.02
C GLN A 153 -1.17 -0.56 -13.15
N ILE A 154 0.14 -0.77 -13.00
CA ILE A 154 0.95 -1.49 -14.01
C ILE A 154 1.01 -2.99 -13.72
N ASP A 155 1.27 -3.77 -14.76
CA ASP A 155 1.34 -5.23 -14.68
C ASP A 155 2.45 -5.68 -13.71
N ARG A 156 2.14 -6.70 -12.92
CA ARG A 156 3.03 -7.33 -11.95
C ARG A 156 4.28 -7.95 -12.56
N TYR A 157 4.22 -8.29 -13.84
CA TYR A 157 5.31 -8.96 -14.55
C TYR A 157 6.26 -7.98 -15.24
N ALA A 158 6.00 -6.67 -15.16
CA ALA A 158 6.93 -5.67 -15.64
C ALA A 158 8.27 -5.81 -14.89
N PRO A 159 9.42 -5.92 -15.57
CA PRO A 159 10.71 -6.13 -14.92
C PRO A 159 11.29 -4.84 -14.33
N THR A 160 10.48 -4.03 -13.63
CA THR A 160 10.84 -2.70 -13.08
C THR A 160 12.07 -2.77 -12.18
N THR A 161 12.15 -3.75 -11.29
CA THR A 161 13.32 -3.97 -10.41
C THR A 161 14.59 -4.35 -11.16
N ARG A 162 14.48 -4.95 -12.35
CA ARG A 162 15.61 -5.48 -13.15
C ARG A 162 16.03 -4.54 -14.28
N THR A 163 15.20 -3.56 -14.62
CA THR A 163 15.47 -2.56 -15.63
C THR A 163 16.19 -1.38 -14.98
N CYS A 164 17.30 -0.94 -15.56
CA CYS A 164 17.97 0.27 -15.12
C CYS A 164 17.11 1.49 -15.43
N CYS A 165 16.73 2.29 -14.42
CA CYS A 165 15.94 3.50 -14.64
C CYS A 165 16.67 4.57 -15.47
N ARG A 166 18.00 4.51 -15.55
CA ARG A 166 18.82 5.48 -16.29
C ARG A 166 19.00 5.13 -17.78
N CYS A 167 19.36 3.89 -18.09
CA CYS A 167 19.71 3.48 -19.45
C CYS A 167 18.82 2.36 -20.03
N ARG A 168 17.81 1.91 -19.27
CA ARG A 168 16.86 0.84 -19.64
C ARG A 168 17.49 -0.53 -19.89
N TYR A 169 18.76 -0.74 -19.52
CA TYR A 169 19.38 -2.07 -19.50
C TYR A 169 18.57 -3.05 -18.65
N LEU A 170 18.21 -4.20 -19.22
CA LEU A 170 17.49 -5.26 -18.51
C LEU A 170 18.48 -6.31 -17.98
N THR A 171 18.64 -6.36 -16.66
CA THR A 171 19.48 -7.37 -16.00
C THR A 171 18.84 -8.75 -16.10
N ALA A 172 19.58 -9.74 -16.60
CA ALA A 172 19.07 -11.10 -16.84
C ALA A 172 18.62 -11.84 -15.55
N LYS A 173 19.34 -11.67 -14.45
CA LYS A 173 18.99 -12.24 -13.14
C LYS A 173 19.30 -11.23 -12.03
N LEU A 174 18.32 -10.97 -11.18
CA LEU A 174 18.49 -10.17 -9.96
C LEU A 174 17.85 -10.94 -8.79
N PRO A 175 18.65 -11.61 -7.94
CA PRO A 175 18.14 -12.33 -6.79
C PRO A 175 17.38 -11.43 -5.82
N LEU A 176 16.37 -11.96 -5.13
CA LEU A 176 15.53 -11.16 -4.23
C LEU A 176 16.30 -10.54 -3.04
N HIS A 177 17.41 -11.17 -2.63
CA HIS A 177 18.24 -10.69 -1.53
C HIS A 177 19.17 -9.53 -1.94
N THR A 178 19.39 -9.33 -3.24
CA THR A 178 20.20 -8.23 -3.75
C THR A 178 19.41 -6.94 -3.62
N ARG A 179 19.81 -6.07 -2.69
CA ARG A 179 19.16 -4.77 -2.44
C ARG A 179 19.83 -3.63 -3.19
N GLU A 180 21.12 -3.75 -3.44
CA GLU A 180 21.90 -2.79 -4.21
C GLU A 180 22.57 -3.52 -5.38
N TRP A 181 22.57 -2.88 -6.55
CA TRP A 181 23.24 -3.41 -7.73
C TRP A 181 23.76 -2.27 -8.62
N ARG A 182 24.83 -2.52 -9.36
CA ARG A 182 25.40 -1.57 -10.31
C ARG A 182 25.04 -1.98 -11.72
N CYS A 183 24.52 -1.03 -12.51
CA CYS A 183 24.20 -1.28 -13.91
C CYS A 183 25.47 -1.54 -14.72
N PRO A 184 25.58 -2.67 -15.45
CA PRO A 184 26.79 -2.97 -16.23
C PRO A 184 26.92 -2.12 -17.51
N GLN A 185 25.85 -1.44 -17.95
CA GLN A 185 25.88 -0.61 -19.16
C GLN A 185 26.20 0.87 -18.88
N CYS A 186 25.74 1.41 -17.75
CA CYS A 186 25.87 2.85 -17.44
C CYS A 186 26.47 3.14 -16.06
N ASP A 187 26.99 2.11 -15.39
CA ASP A 187 27.68 2.18 -14.09
C ASP A 187 26.90 2.79 -12.93
N THR A 188 25.61 3.05 -13.10
CA THR A 188 24.80 3.65 -12.04
C THR A 188 24.50 2.63 -10.96
N SER A 189 24.76 3.00 -9.71
CA SER A 189 24.37 2.22 -8.53
C SER A 189 22.88 2.46 -8.23
N HIS A 190 22.16 1.36 -8.04
CA HIS A 190 20.73 1.36 -7.79
C HIS A 190 20.43 0.71 -6.44
N ASP A 191 19.61 1.39 -5.63
CA ASP A 191 18.76 0.71 -4.67
C ASP A 191 17.59 0.05 -5.43
N ARG A 192 17.33 -1.22 -5.15
CA ARG A 192 16.38 -2.03 -5.89
C ARG A 192 14.94 -1.51 -5.82
N ASP A 193 14.49 -1.12 -4.64
CA ASP A 193 13.10 -0.71 -4.41
C ASP A 193 12.87 0.71 -4.98
N ILE A 194 13.85 1.62 -4.85
CA ILE A 194 13.80 2.95 -5.47
C ILE A 194 13.85 2.86 -7.00
N ASN A 195 14.74 2.03 -7.56
CA ASN A 195 14.82 1.82 -9.00
C ASN A 195 13.51 1.27 -9.57
N ALA A 196 12.86 0.35 -8.85
CA ALA A 196 11.54 -0.16 -9.25
C ALA A 196 10.51 0.97 -9.29
N ALA A 197 10.43 1.78 -8.23
CA ALA A 197 9.49 2.90 -8.17
C ALA A 197 9.73 3.97 -9.25
N ILE A 198 10.96 4.18 -9.72
CA ILE A 198 11.27 5.14 -10.79
C ILE A 198 10.88 4.61 -12.18
N ASN A 199 10.97 3.29 -12.40
CA ASN A 199 10.78 2.69 -13.73
C ASN A 199 9.33 2.64 -14.19
#